data_AF-A0A238YN49-F1
#
_entry.id   AF-A0A238YN49-F1
#
_cell.length_a   1.000
_cell.length_b   1.000
_cell.length_c   1.000
_cell.angle_alpha   90.00
_cell.angle_beta   90.00
_cell.angle_gamma   90.00
#
_symmetry.space_group_name_H-M   'P 1'
#
loop_
_entity.id
_entity.type
_entity.pdbx_description
1 polymer ?
#
loop_
_entity_poly.entity_id
_entity_poly.type
_entity_poly.pdbx_seq_one_letter_code
_entity_poly.pdbx_strand_id
1 'polypeptide(L)'
;MIFENQILNYFGPNLIKRDINFIINETLTQEEIVIITEIGLPNTILDFNFTTNISLLSPSEIVIGKVHSENSIILNLESRNITKNNLNCFLAKSLKHLVLQLYTYDHLWKNVIPNKHFGNYRENSNFKKYAKFLEAQLLEIDPDLLKNDNAYFWGSLIEDIEFGIIG
;
A
#
# COMPACT_ATOMS: atom_id res chain seq x y z
N MET A 1 13.92 2.36 12.17
CA MET A 1 15.30 2.46 11.64
C MET A 1 15.67 1.45 10.55
N ILE A 2 15.81 0.14 10.79
CA ILE A 2 16.28 -0.80 9.71
C ILE A 2 15.32 -0.83 8.51
N PHE A 3 14.02 -0.79 8.79
CA PHE A 3 12.98 -0.91 7.78
C PHE A 3 12.71 0.40 7.00
N GLU A 4 12.69 1.55 7.69
CA GLU A 4 12.66 2.88 7.04
C GLU A 4 13.78 3.00 6.01
N ASN A 5 14.98 2.52 6.34
CA ASN A 5 16.11 2.56 5.42
C ASN A 5 15.85 1.73 4.16
N GLN A 6 15.14 0.60 4.23
CA GLN A 6 14.83 -0.20 3.04
C GLN A 6 13.81 0.50 2.13
N ILE A 7 12.74 1.07 2.69
CA ILE A 7 11.76 1.86 1.94
C ILE A 7 12.39 3.10 1.32
N LEU A 8 13.15 3.86 2.11
CA LEU A 8 13.84 5.07 1.65
C LEU A 8 14.86 4.75 0.56
N ASN A 9 15.60 3.64 0.68
CA ASN A 9 16.56 3.23 -0.35
C ASN A 9 15.88 2.85 -1.67
N TYR A 10 14.72 2.21 -1.60
CA TYR A 10 14.02 1.71 -2.79
C TYR A 10 13.13 2.76 -3.46
N PHE A 11 12.28 3.42 -2.69
CA PHE A 11 11.35 4.43 -3.21
C PHE A 11 11.92 5.84 -3.17
N GLY A 12 13.06 6.11 -2.54
CA GLY A 12 13.59 7.46 -2.27
C GLY A 12 13.35 8.51 -3.37
N PRO A 13 13.62 8.23 -4.66
CA PRO A 13 13.37 9.17 -5.75
C PRO A 13 11.88 9.51 -6.01
N ASN A 14 10.95 8.63 -5.61
CA ASN A 14 9.51 8.70 -5.85
C ASN A 14 8.69 8.96 -4.58
N LEU A 15 9.32 9.02 -3.40
CA LEU A 15 8.67 9.40 -2.15
C LEU A 15 8.46 10.91 -2.13
N ILE A 16 7.22 11.32 -1.90
CA ILE A 16 6.85 12.73 -1.77
C ILE A 16 6.51 13.00 -0.31
N LYS A 17 7.26 13.92 0.29
CA LYS A 17 6.93 14.48 1.61
C LYS A 17 5.76 15.42 1.46
N ARG A 18 4.83 15.40 2.40
CA ARG A 18 3.59 16.17 2.30
C ARG A 18 3.43 17.06 3.53
N ASP A 19 2.97 18.27 3.28
CA ASP A 19 2.61 19.19 4.35
C ASP A 19 1.27 18.76 4.94
N ILE A 20 1.18 18.84 6.27
CA ILE A 20 -0.03 18.56 7.02
C ILE A 20 -0.48 19.87 7.65
N ASN A 21 -1.74 20.25 7.45
CA ASN A 21 -2.28 21.41 8.13
C ASN A 21 -2.41 21.15 9.65
N PHE A 22 -2.48 22.22 10.43
CA PHE A 22 -2.50 22.12 11.90
C PHE A 22 -3.63 21.21 12.43
N ILE A 23 -4.83 21.34 11.88
CA ILE A 23 -6.01 20.56 12.33
C ILE A 23 -5.80 19.06 12.11
N ILE A 24 -5.29 18.66 10.94
CA ILE A 24 -5.00 17.26 10.65
C ILE A 24 -3.87 16.75 11.54
N ASN A 25 -2.84 17.57 11.75
CA ASN A 25 -1.70 17.21 12.59
C ASN A 25 -2.11 16.86 14.04
N GLU A 26 -3.11 17.53 14.60
CA GLU A 26 -3.64 17.22 15.94
C GLU A 26 -4.41 15.88 15.99
N THR A 27 -4.87 15.36 14.85
CA THR A 27 -5.67 14.12 14.79
C THR A 27 -4.86 12.87 14.45
N LEU A 28 -3.67 13.06 13.89
CA LEU A 28 -2.77 11.98 13.49
C LEU A 28 -1.89 11.53 14.66
N THR A 29 -1.53 10.26 14.64
CA THR A 29 -0.49 9.72 15.53
C THR A 29 0.88 10.23 15.10
N GLN A 30 1.85 10.20 16.03
CA GLN A 30 3.23 10.57 15.72
C GLN A 30 3.83 9.70 14.59
N GLU A 31 3.49 8.40 14.54
CA GLU A 31 3.96 7.50 13.48
C GLU A 31 3.40 7.92 12.11
N GLU A 32 2.11 8.25 12.02
CA GLU A 32 1.50 8.72 10.77
C GLU A 32 2.09 10.05 10.30
N ILE A 33 2.32 10.99 11.23
CA ILE A 33 2.97 12.26 10.92
C ILE A 33 4.34 12.01 10.30
N VAL A 34 5.19 11.19 10.95
CA VAL A 34 6.54 10.86 10.44
C VAL A 34 6.46 10.20 9.07
N ILE A 35 5.53 9.26 8.85
CA ILE A 35 5.36 8.61 7.54
C ILE A 35 5.01 9.65 6.46
N ILE A 36 4.12 10.60 6.76
CA ILE A 36 3.65 11.57 5.77
C ILE A 36 4.69 12.67 5.50
N THR A 37 5.31 13.22 6.55
CA THR A 37 6.13 14.44 6.46
C THR A 37 7.61 14.14 6.29
N GLU A 38 8.12 13.02 6.81
CA GLU A 38 9.56 12.72 6.82
C GLU A 38 9.94 11.61 5.85
N ILE A 39 9.21 10.49 5.89
CA ILE A 39 9.43 9.34 5.00
C ILE A 39 8.83 9.63 3.63
N GLY A 40 7.61 10.15 3.61
CA GLY A 40 6.79 10.38 2.42
C GLY A 40 6.00 9.13 1.99
N LEU A 41 4.97 9.37 1.18
CA LEU A 41 4.25 8.31 0.46
C LEU A 41 4.69 8.35 -1.02
N PRO A 42 4.71 7.19 -1.72
CA PRO A 42 5.00 7.17 -3.14
C PRO A 42 4.04 8.09 -3.90
N ASN A 43 4.49 8.66 -5.02
CA ASN A 43 3.60 9.46 -5.88
C ASN A 43 2.49 8.58 -6.47
N THR A 44 2.90 7.49 -7.14
CA THR A 44 2.00 6.57 -7.84
C THR A 44 2.42 5.11 -7.69
N ILE A 45 1.49 4.21 -7.38
CA ILE A 45 1.70 2.75 -7.28
C ILE A 45 0.36 2.00 -7.29
N LEU A 46 0.23 0.86 -7.98
CA LEU A 46 -1.03 0.09 -8.03
C LEU A 46 -2.26 0.96 -8.36
N ASP A 47 -2.11 1.89 -9.32
CA ASP A 47 -3.10 2.93 -9.67
C ASP A 47 -3.47 3.94 -8.56
N PHE A 48 -2.84 3.83 -7.39
CA PHE A 48 -2.98 4.79 -6.30
C PHE A 48 -2.17 6.04 -6.63
N ASN A 49 -2.83 7.18 -6.63
CA ASN A 49 -2.24 8.51 -6.76
C ASN A 49 -2.38 9.21 -5.42
N PHE A 50 -1.30 9.28 -4.65
CA PHE A 50 -1.33 9.88 -3.30
C PHE A 50 -1.30 11.41 -3.41
N THR A 51 -2.28 12.09 -2.81
CA THR A 51 -2.46 13.54 -3.00
C THR A 51 -1.35 14.32 -2.30
N THR A 52 -0.78 15.34 -2.93
CA THR A 52 0.20 16.21 -2.27
C THR A 52 -0.40 16.93 -1.07
N ASN A 53 -1.63 17.40 -1.22
CA ASN A 53 -2.38 18.06 -0.16
C ASN A 53 -3.33 17.06 0.49
N ILE A 54 -3.02 16.69 1.72
CA ILE A 54 -3.89 15.84 2.54
C ILE A 54 -5.02 16.72 3.09
N SER A 55 -6.26 16.25 2.94
CA SER A 55 -7.46 17.01 3.30
C SER A 55 -8.43 16.16 4.09
N LEU A 56 -9.16 16.78 5.02
CA LEU A 56 -10.28 16.13 5.70
C LEU A 56 -11.42 15.93 4.71
N LEU A 57 -11.95 14.71 4.67
CA LEU A 57 -13.23 14.40 4.04
C LEU A 57 -14.38 14.64 5.02
N SER A 58 -14.18 14.22 6.27
CA SER A 58 -15.11 14.36 7.38
C SER A 58 -14.30 14.49 8.69
N PRO A 59 -14.92 14.78 9.84
CA PRO A 59 -14.20 14.90 11.11
C PRO A 59 -13.38 13.66 11.51
N SER A 60 -13.74 12.48 11.02
CA SER A 60 -13.07 11.21 11.30
C SER A 60 -12.37 10.61 10.09
N GLU A 61 -12.25 11.33 8.97
CA GLU A 61 -11.71 10.78 7.73
C GLU A 61 -10.82 11.76 6.97
N ILE A 62 -9.67 11.26 6.53
CA ILE A 62 -8.68 12.02 5.77
C ILE A 62 -8.49 11.37 4.40
N VAL A 63 -8.53 12.17 3.35
CA VAL A 63 -8.13 11.75 2.00
C VAL A 63 -6.60 11.82 1.90
N ILE A 64 -5.98 10.66 1.69
CA ILE A 64 -4.52 10.55 1.50
C ILE A 64 -4.14 10.26 0.04
N GLY A 65 -5.10 9.86 -0.79
CA GLY A 65 -4.87 9.51 -2.19
C GLY A 65 -6.15 9.24 -2.96
N LYS A 66 -5.98 8.82 -4.21
CA LYS A 66 -7.08 8.43 -5.11
C LYS A 66 -6.71 7.23 -5.96
N VAL A 67 -7.69 6.41 -6.32
CA VAL A 67 -7.59 5.38 -7.36
C VAL A 67 -8.40 5.86 -8.55
N HIS A 68 -7.72 6.23 -9.64
CA HIS A 68 -8.31 6.95 -10.77
C HIS A 68 -9.06 8.24 -10.35
N SER A 69 -9.99 8.74 -11.18
CA SER A 69 -10.72 9.99 -10.92
C SER A 69 -11.82 9.87 -9.85
N GLU A 70 -12.33 8.67 -9.56
CA GLU A 70 -13.59 8.49 -8.84
C GLU A 70 -13.47 7.96 -7.40
N ASN A 71 -12.36 7.31 -7.05
CA ASN A 71 -12.23 6.65 -5.75
C ASN A 71 -11.19 7.34 -4.87
N SER A 72 -11.56 7.77 -3.68
CA SER A 72 -10.61 8.28 -2.67
C SER A 72 -10.03 7.12 -1.85
N ILE A 73 -8.73 7.24 -1.52
CA ILE A 73 -8.05 6.45 -0.50
C ILE A 73 -8.16 7.24 0.80
N ILE A 74 -8.83 6.65 1.78
CA ILE A 74 -9.25 7.33 3.01
C ILE A 74 -8.55 6.67 4.19
N LEU A 75 -7.96 7.47 5.06
CA LEU A 75 -7.55 7.09 6.41
C LEU A 75 -8.66 7.45 7.38
N ASN A 76 -9.26 6.45 8.03
CA ASN A 76 -10.23 6.66 9.09
C ASN A 76 -9.49 6.91 10.42
N LEU A 77 -9.74 8.03 11.07
CA LEU A 77 -9.03 8.49 12.26
C LEU A 77 -9.41 7.73 13.54
N GLU A 78 -10.56 7.06 13.57
CA GLU A 78 -11.00 6.29 14.73
C GLU A 78 -10.42 4.86 14.69
N SER A 79 -10.65 4.16 13.58
CA SER A 79 -10.20 2.78 13.38
C SER A 79 -8.74 2.67 12.92
N ARG A 80 -8.17 3.76 12.37
CA ARG A 80 -6.87 3.81 11.67
C ARG A 80 -6.79 2.97 10.39
N ASN A 81 -7.90 2.33 10.00
CA ASN A 81 -7.97 1.60 8.75
C ASN A 81 -7.90 2.54 7.55
N ILE A 82 -7.32 2.01 6.48
CA ILE A 82 -7.28 2.64 5.18
C ILE A 82 -8.22 1.90 4.25
N THR A 83 -9.13 2.65 3.64
CA THR A 83 -10.15 2.11 2.75
C THR A 83 -10.22 2.87 1.44
N LYS A 84 -10.82 2.23 0.43
CA LYS A 84 -11.25 2.87 -0.81
C LYS A 84 -12.75 3.19 -0.72
N ASN A 85 -13.07 4.49 -0.78
CA ASN A 85 -14.35 5.12 -0.40
C ASN A 85 -15.63 4.31 -0.72
N ASN A 86 -16.07 4.28 -1.98
CA ASN A 86 -17.45 3.92 -2.33
C ASN A 86 -17.87 2.49 -1.95
N LEU A 87 -16.92 1.62 -1.61
CA LEU A 87 -17.17 0.22 -1.26
C LEU A 87 -16.69 -0.15 0.15
N ASN A 88 -16.13 0.80 0.91
CA ASN A 88 -15.39 0.52 2.14
C ASN A 88 -14.37 -0.63 1.94
N CYS A 89 -13.77 -0.69 0.76
CA CYS A 89 -12.83 -1.73 0.40
C CYS A 89 -11.57 -1.53 1.24
N PHE A 90 -11.30 -2.49 2.13
CA PHE A 90 -10.15 -2.46 3.02
C PHE A 90 -8.87 -2.57 2.22
N LEU A 91 -7.91 -1.68 2.51
CA LEU A 91 -6.58 -1.71 1.92
C LEU A 91 -5.53 -2.09 2.97
N ALA A 92 -5.62 -1.52 4.17
CA ALA A 92 -4.68 -1.77 5.25
C ALA A 92 -5.25 -1.37 6.61
N LYS A 93 -4.75 -1.96 7.70
CA LYS A 93 -5.17 -1.61 9.07
C LYS A 93 -4.49 -0.36 9.65
N SER A 94 -3.46 0.15 8.97
CA SER A 94 -2.84 1.45 9.27
C SER A 94 -2.01 1.96 8.09
N LEU A 95 -1.61 3.25 8.16
CA LEU A 95 -0.75 3.87 7.15
C LEU A 95 0.60 3.16 7.00
N LYS A 96 1.17 2.71 8.12
CA LYS A 96 2.36 1.87 8.11
C LYS A 96 2.12 0.61 7.28
N HIS A 97 1.09 -0.17 7.60
CA HIS A 97 0.80 -1.42 6.89
C HIS A 97 0.60 -1.19 5.39
N LEU A 98 -0.10 -0.13 5.00
CA LEU A 98 -0.25 0.22 3.58
C LEU A 98 1.12 0.41 2.92
N VAL A 99 1.97 1.25 3.50
CA VAL A 99 3.30 1.54 2.96
C VAL A 99 4.17 0.27 2.89
N LEU A 100 4.10 -0.61 3.89
CA LEU A 100 4.77 -1.91 3.91
C LEU A 100 4.31 -2.81 2.76
N GLN A 101 2.99 -2.96 2.61
CA GLN A 101 2.40 -3.85 1.62
C GLN A 101 2.68 -3.36 0.19
N LEU A 102 2.58 -2.05 -0.04
CA LEU A 102 2.94 -1.41 -1.30
C LEU A 102 4.42 -1.60 -1.65
N TYR A 103 5.32 -1.43 -0.68
CA TYR A 103 6.74 -1.72 -0.86
C TYR A 103 6.99 -3.17 -1.24
N THR A 104 6.43 -4.10 -0.48
CA THR A 104 6.60 -5.55 -0.70
C THR A 104 6.14 -5.93 -2.10
N TYR A 105 4.98 -5.43 -2.53
CA TYR A 105 4.47 -5.66 -3.88
C TYR A 105 5.43 -5.14 -4.96
N ASP A 106 5.79 -3.85 -4.91
CA ASP A 106 6.58 -3.22 -5.98
C ASP A 106 8.00 -3.80 -6.06
N HIS A 107 8.62 -4.04 -4.90
CA HIS A 107 9.95 -4.67 -4.82
C HIS A 107 9.96 -6.07 -5.44
N LEU A 108 8.91 -6.86 -5.21
CA LEU A 108 8.79 -8.20 -5.78
C LEU A 108 8.69 -8.13 -7.32
N TRP A 109 7.91 -7.20 -7.85
CA TRP A 109 7.74 -7.00 -9.29
C TRP A 109 8.98 -6.46 -9.99
N LYS A 110 9.64 -5.44 -9.43
CA LYS A 110 10.76 -4.78 -10.12
C LYS A 110 12.11 -5.43 -9.87
N ASN A 111 12.31 -6.09 -8.73
CA ASN A 111 13.60 -6.66 -8.38
C ASN A 111 13.58 -8.18 -8.33
N VAL A 112 12.60 -8.81 -7.67
CA VAL A 112 12.64 -10.27 -7.42
C VAL A 112 12.29 -11.07 -8.67
N ILE A 113 11.23 -10.71 -9.40
CA ILE A 113 10.87 -11.35 -10.66
C ILE A 113 12.01 -11.26 -11.68
N PRO A 114 12.57 -10.06 -11.96
CA PRO A 114 13.63 -9.93 -12.95
C PRO A 114 14.91 -10.66 -12.54
N ASN A 115 15.22 -10.70 -11.24
CA ASN A 115 16.44 -11.33 -10.73
C ASN A 115 16.34 -12.87 -10.52
N LYS A 116 15.31 -13.54 -11.06
CA LYS A 116 15.17 -15.01 -11.17
C LYS A 116 15.42 -15.82 -9.88
N HIS A 117 14.65 -15.57 -8.82
CA HIS A 117 14.62 -16.48 -7.66
C HIS A 117 13.81 -17.77 -7.91
N PHE A 118 12.84 -17.77 -8.84
CA PHE A 118 11.93 -18.90 -9.08
C PHE A 118 11.85 -19.36 -10.55
N GLY A 119 12.67 -18.78 -11.43
CA GLY A 119 12.59 -18.95 -12.89
C GLY A 119 11.74 -17.87 -13.58
N ASN A 120 11.61 -17.94 -14.91
CA ASN A 120 10.85 -16.95 -15.68
C ASN A 120 9.35 -17.00 -15.32
N TYR A 121 8.71 -15.84 -15.11
CA TYR A 121 7.32 -15.70 -14.68
C TYR A 121 6.33 -16.53 -15.52
N ARG A 122 6.45 -16.47 -16.84
CA ARG A 122 5.52 -17.12 -17.79
C ARG A 122 5.77 -18.61 -18.00
N GLU A 123 6.91 -19.13 -17.53
CA GLU A 123 7.29 -20.53 -17.76
C GLU A 123 6.85 -21.41 -16.59
N ASN A 124 6.50 -22.67 -16.89
CA ASN A 124 6.30 -23.72 -15.89
C ASN A 124 5.37 -23.33 -14.72
N SER A 125 4.39 -22.47 -14.99
CA SER A 125 3.48 -21.92 -13.98
C SER A 125 4.17 -21.24 -12.80
N ASN A 126 5.37 -20.66 -13.02
CA ASN A 126 6.14 -19.98 -11.99
C ASN A 126 5.37 -18.79 -11.39
N PHE A 127 4.46 -18.16 -12.12
CA PHE A 127 3.51 -17.16 -11.61
C PHE A 127 2.81 -17.59 -10.31
N LYS A 128 2.48 -18.89 -10.14
CA LYS A 128 1.91 -19.41 -8.89
C LYS A 128 2.88 -19.35 -7.71
N LYS A 129 4.17 -19.54 -7.97
CA LYS A 129 5.22 -19.43 -6.95
C LYS A 129 5.39 -17.97 -6.53
N TYR A 130 5.33 -17.05 -7.48
CA TYR A 130 5.37 -15.61 -7.20
C TYR A 130 4.15 -15.16 -6.40
N ALA A 131 2.94 -15.61 -6.75
CA ALA A 131 1.71 -15.34 -5.98
C ALA A 131 1.82 -15.80 -4.52
N LYS A 132 2.21 -17.07 -4.31
CA LYS A 132 2.40 -17.63 -2.96
C LYS A 132 3.47 -16.91 -2.16
N PHE A 133 4.55 -16.50 -2.82
CA PHE A 133 5.62 -15.75 -2.16
C PHE A 133 5.14 -14.34 -1.76
N LEU A 134 4.41 -13.65 -2.63
CA LEU A 134 3.78 -12.36 -2.32
C LEU A 134 2.81 -12.49 -1.15
N GLU A 135 1.89 -13.46 -1.20
CA GLU A 135 0.93 -13.74 -0.14
C GLU A 135 1.63 -13.94 1.21
N ALA A 136 2.66 -14.80 1.25
CA ALA A 136 3.42 -15.06 2.47
C ALA A 136 4.06 -13.77 3.03
N GLN A 137 4.69 -12.95 2.18
CA GLN A 137 5.31 -11.70 2.61
C GLN A 137 4.29 -10.66 3.09
N LEU A 138 3.10 -10.60 2.47
CA LEU A 138 2.02 -9.72 2.91
C LEU A 138 1.42 -10.18 4.25
N LEU A 139 1.28 -11.49 4.48
CA LEU A 139 0.79 -12.06 5.74
C LEU A 139 1.82 -11.98 6.88
N GLU A 140 3.11 -11.92 6.58
CA GLU A 140 4.15 -11.58 7.57
C GLU A 140 3.98 -10.15 8.10
N ILE A 141 3.54 -9.22 7.24
CA ILE A 141 3.22 -7.83 7.61
C ILE A 141 1.91 -7.75 8.39
N ASP A 142 0.87 -8.43 7.90
CA ASP A 142 -0.45 -8.45 8.52
C ASP A 142 -1.10 -9.84 8.43
N PRO A 143 -1.04 -10.66 9.49
CA PRO A 143 -1.58 -12.02 9.47
C PRO A 143 -3.09 -12.12 9.22
N ASP A 144 -3.83 -11.03 9.46
CA ASP A 144 -5.27 -10.97 9.27
C ASP A 144 -5.67 -10.21 7.98
N LEU A 145 -4.70 -9.86 7.12
CA LEU A 145 -4.92 -9.08 5.89
C LEU A 145 -6.07 -9.63 5.06
N LEU A 146 -5.99 -10.91 4.68
CA LEU A 146 -6.97 -11.55 3.81
C LEU A 146 -8.32 -11.81 4.50
N LYS A 147 -8.35 -11.86 5.84
CA LYS A 147 -9.60 -11.98 6.59
C LYS A 147 -10.37 -10.66 6.62
N ASN A 148 -9.63 -9.55 6.64
CA ASN A 148 -10.17 -8.19 6.69
C ASN A 148 -10.41 -7.58 5.31
N ASP A 149 -9.94 -8.25 4.25
CA ASP A 149 -10.09 -7.83 2.86
C ASP A 149 -11.52 -8.05 2.33
N ASN A 150 -12.47 -7.34 2.94
CA ASN A 150 -13.92 -7.52 2.75
C ASN A 150 -14.40 -7.30 1.30
N ALA A 151 -13.61 -6.61 0.48
CA ALA A 151 -13.88 -6.40 -0.94
C ALA A 151 -12.80 -7.03 -1.85
N TYR A 152 -11.96 -7.90 -1.27
CA TYR A 152 -11.01 -8.75 -1.97
C TYR A 152 -9.96 -8.00 -2.82
N PHE A 153 -9.44 -6.86 -2.36
CA PHE A 153 -8.39 -6.14 -3.09
C PHE A 153 -7.07 -6.92 -3.18
N TRP A 154 -6.45 -7.23 -2.03
CA TRP A 154 -5.21 -7.99 -2.00
C TRP A 154 -5.45 -9.44 -2.43
N GLY A 155 -6.57 -10.01 -2.03
CA GLY A 155 -7.00 -11.34 -2.48
C GLY A 155 -7.08 -11.43 -4.00
N SER A 156 -7.82 -10.52 -4.65
CA SER A 156 -7.95 -10.49 -6.11
C SER A 156 -6.62 -10.26 -6.79
N LEU A 157 -5.78 -9.37 -6.26
CA LEU A 157 -4.47 -9.08 -6.85
C LEU A 157 -3.53 -10.30 -6.78
N ILE A 158 -3.54 -11.05 -5.68
CA ILE A 158 -2.78 -12.30 -5.54
C ILE A 158 -3.33 -13.37 -6.49
N GLU A 159 -4.66 -13.49 -6.58
CA GLU A 159 -5.33 -14.44 -7.46
C GLU A 159 -5.01 -14.16 -8.94
N ASP A 160 -5.06 -12.90 -9.37
CA ASP A 160 -4.68 -12.49 -10.72
C ASP A 160 -3.26 -12.94 -11.06
N ILE A 161 -2.31 -12.75 -10.14
CA ILE A 161 -0.94 -13.24 -10.29
C ILE A 161 -0.91 -14.78 -10.32
N GLU A 162 -1.70 -15.47 -9.50
CA GLU A 162 -1.81 -16.93 -9.52
C GLU A 162 -2.36 -17.46 -10.84
N PHE A 163 -3.17 -16.68 -11.57
CA PHE A 163 -3.63 -17.01 -12.92
C PHE A 163 -2.69 -16.54 -14.03
N GLY A 164 -1.56 -15.90 -13.67
CA GLY A 164 -0.58 -15.39 -14.62
C GLY A 164 -1.04 -14.09 -15.30
N ILE A 165 -2.06 -13.42 -14.78
CA ILE A 165 -2.44 -12.07 -15.17
C ILE A 165 -1.42 -11.12 -14.53
N ILE A 166 -1.00 -10.11 -15.29
CA ILE A 166 -0.18 -9.02 -14.75
C ILE A 166 -1.08 -7.80 -14.83
N GLY A 167 -1.47 -7.28 -13.66
CA GLY A 167 -2.02 -5.93 -13.53
C GLY A 167 -0.93 -4.90 -13.72
#